data_AF-W4PDX6-F1
#
_entry.id   AF-W4PDX6-F1
#
_cell.length_a   1.000
_cell.length_b   1.000
_cell.length_c   1.000
_cell.angle_alpha   90.00
_cell.angle_beta   90.00
_cell.angle_gamma   90.00
#
_symmetry.space_group_name_H-M   'P 1'
#
loop_
_entity.id
_entity.type
_entity.pdbx_description
1 polymer ?
#
loop_
_entity_poly.entity_id
_entity_poly.type
_entity_poly.pdbx_seq_one_letter_code
_entity_poly.pdbx_strand_id
1 'polypeptide(L)'
;MKKIIVWGIAALWTIQASAQEGVQGNFSMKPGAGKETSTGVVESMQDKFSVKLTGRALFDAATYAQNDASEQQIGKMNEGVSVRDMRIGFKAFYGKWSIRGDVSLANNVVSLKDTYLQYSFEKNNFVRAGHYTVPFGLSSAYSSAKKEYMDEPEANIYQPGRRIGVMHTIYNNPLWFQYGLFADNSALSKSTDKSGPQGYTAAGRFVWRPVMKERYGFHVGFSAMHVKAESNNGEHARVLYGKGFLTSVDKRKAVEIDVTDARWENKFTAELQAIYHNFQLSSQYYWSHISRDEGKEYNTGGFYVSARGIVVNPADYKYNYAGSGVDNPDRKNLELALGYGYLDLRDNDAWQVRTSTDLKRRGRCRTLRWDFLCSGIRT
;
A
#
# COMPACT_ATOMS: atom_id res chain seq x y z
N MET A 1 29.12 14.43 0.77
CA MET A 1 28.24 13.28 1.08
C MET A 1 28.64 12.14 0.17
N LYS A 2 29.14 11.01 0.70
CA LYS A 2 29.45 9.83 -0.13
C LYS A 2 28.14 9.21 -0.61
N LYS A 3 27.98 9.01 -1.93
CA LYS A 3 26.79 8.35 -2.50
C LYS A 3 26.77 6.90 -2.01
N ILE A 4 25.72 6.51 -1.29
CA ILE A 4 25.48 5.11 -0.93
C ILE A 4 24.83 4.45 -2.14
N ILE A 5 25.54 3.54 -2.78
CA ILE A 5 25.05 2.79 -3.93
C ILE A 5 25.02 1.33 -3.49
N VAL A 6 23.83 0.74 -3.44
CA VAL A 6 23.62 -0.69 -3.21
C VAL A 6 22.97 -1.23 -4.48
N TRP A 7 23.61 -2.19 -5.12
CA TRP A 7 23.05 -2.90 -6.27
C TRP A 7 22.56 -4.27 -5.78
N GLY A 8 21.28 -4.55 -5.94
CA GLY A 8 20.70 -5.85 -5.65
C GLY A 8 20.10 -6.45 -6.91
N ILE A 9 20.54 -7.64 -7.31
CA ILE A 9 19.83 -8.45 -8.29
C ILE A 9 18.88 -9.35 -7.49
N ALA A 10 17.60 -9.01 -7.48
CA ALA A 10 16.56 -9.84 -6.89
C ALA A 10 15.84 -10.60 -8.01
N ALA A 11 15.93 -11.92 -8.02
CA ALA A 11 15.14 -12.77 -8.91
C ALA A 11 13.89 -13.23 -8.17
N LEU A 12 12.72 -12.91 -8.72
CA LEU A 12 11.43 -13.32 -8.18
C LEU A 12 10.89 -14.52 -8.94
N TRP A 13 10.58 -15.59 -8.22
CA TRP A 13 9.70 -16.66 -8.71
C TRP A 13 8.34 -16.47 -8.05
N THR A 14 7.37 -15.90 -8.77
CA THR A 14 5.98 -15.83 -8.30
C THR A 14 5.22 -17.06 -8.76
N ILE A 15 4.89 -17.96 -7.83
CA ILE A 15 3.84 -18.95 -8.07
C ILE A 15 2.53 -18.31 -7.59
N GLN A 16 1.82 -17.66 -8.51
CA GLN A 16 0.45 -17.22 -8.25
C GLN A 16 -0.50 -18.37 -8.53
N ALA A 17 -0.70 -19.24 -7.55
CA ALA A 17 -1.85 -20.13 -7.56
C ALA A 17 -3.10 -19.31 -7.17
N SER A 18 -3.74 -18.67 -8.15
CA SER A 18 -5.17 -18.41 -7.99
C SER A 18 -5.85 -19.76 -8.18
N ALA A 19 -6.08 -20.49 -7.10
CA ALA A 19 -7.10 -21.52 -7.11
C ALA A 19 -8.43 -20.81 -7.32
N GLN A 20 -8.79 -20.59 -8.58
CA GLN A 20 -10.19 -20.50 -8.97
C GLN A 20 -10.67 -21.95 -9.07
N GLU A 21 -10.57 -22.68 -7.95
CA GLU A 21 -11.49 -23.79 -7.74
C GLU A 21 -12.85 -23.11 -7.60
N GLY A 22 -13.51 -22.97 -8.74
CA GLY A 22 -14.94 -23.09 -8.75
C GLY A 22 -15.25 -24.44 -8.14
N VAL A 23 -15.36 -24.48 -6.81
CA VAL A 23 -16.42 -25.28 -6.22
C VAL A 23 -17.69 -24.66 -6.80
N GLN A 24 -18.10 -25.15 -7.97
CA GLN A 24 -19.51 -25.20 -8.36
C GLN A 24 -20.23 -26.17 -7.42
N GLY A 25 -20.07 -25.97 -6.11
CA GLY A 25 -21.16 -26.18 -5.20
C GLY A 25 -22.02 -24.94 -5.36
N ASN A 26 -22.95 -24.98 -6.31
CA ASN A 26 -24.17 -24.19 -6.18
C ASN A 26 -24.83 -24.66 -4.87
N PHE A 27 -24.37 -24.15 -3.73
CA PHE A 27 -25.12 -24.23 -2.50
C PHE A 27 -26.21 -23.16 -2.57
N SER A 28 -27.13 -23.37 -3.51
CA SER A 28 -28.41 -22.69 -3.56
C SER A 28 -29.28 -23.36 -2.51
N MET A 29 -29.20 -22.91 -1.26
CA MET A 29 -30.28 -23.15 -0.32
C MET A 29 -31.48 -22.32 -0.79
N LYS A 30 -32.40 -22.97 -1.52
CA LYS A 30 -33.75 -22.44 -1.69
C LYS A 30 -34.46 -22.56 -0.33
N PRO A 31 -34.99 -21.48 0.27
CA PRO A 31 -35.93 -21.58 1.38
C PRO A 31 -37.15 -22.40 0.92
N GLY A 32 -37.71 -23.16 1.86
CA GLY A 32 -38.68 -24.24 1.63
C GLY A 32 -39.96 -23.88 0.86
N ALA A 33 -40.58 -24.95 0.37
CA ALA A 33 -41.76 -24.99 -0.49
C ALA A 33 -42.93 -24.09 -0.02
N GLY A 34 -43.36 -23.19 -0.90
CA GLY A 34 -44.69 -22.58 -0.91
C GLY A 34 -45.36 -22.91 -2.24
N LYS A 35 -46.60 -23.41 -2.18
CA LYS A 35 -47.40 -23.91 -3.30
C LYS A 35 -47.52 -22.90 -4.45
N GLU A 36 -47.52 -23.43 -5.68
CA GLU A 36 -47.91 -22.71 -6.89
C GLU A 36 -49.36 -22.26 -6.82
N THR A 37 -49.59 -20.98 -7.14
CA THR A 37 -50.79 -20.52 -7.84
C THR A 37 -50.37 -19.49 -8.89
N SER A 38 -51.02 -19.59 -10.03
CA SER A 38 -50.75 -18.95 -11.31
C SER A 38 -50.80 -17.42 -11.30
N THR A 39 -50.22 -16.85 -12.36
CA THR A 39 -50.31 -15.47 -12.89
C THR A 39 -49.37 -14.42 -12.28
N GLY A 40 -48.41 -13.96 -13.10
CA GLY A 40 -47.64 -12.74 -12.89
C GLY A 40 -46.13 -12.94 -13.01
N VAL A 41 -45.53 -12.36 -14.05
CA VAL A 41 -44.07 -12.20 -14.13
C VAL A 41 -43.63 -11.30 -12.97
N VAL A 42 -43.06 -11.90 -11.93
CA VAL A 42 -42.26 -11.20 -10.93
C VAL A 42 -40.84 -11.70 -11.11
N GLU A 43 -40.02 -10.92 -11.81
CA GLU A 43 -38.58 -11.10 -11.85
C GLU A 43 -38.04 -10.73 -10.46
N SER A 44 -38.23 -11.61 -9.48
CA SER A 44 -37.61 -11.45 -8.16
C SER A 44 -36.09 -11.55 -8.38
N MET A 45 -35.36 -10.49 -8.05
CA MET A 45 -33.91 -10.50 -7.99
C MET A 45 -33.49 -11.54 -6.96
N GLN A 46 -33.28 -12.77 -7.41
CA GLN A 46 -32.83 -13.86 -6.58
C GLN A 46 -31.38 -13.53 -6.20
N ASP A 47 -31.20 -13.02 -4.98
CA ASP A 47 -29.90 -12.62 -4.44
C ASP A 47 -28.94 -13.81 -4.49
N LYS A 48 -28.08 -13.85 -5.53
CA LYS A 48 -27.10 -14.91 -5.73
C LYS A 48 -26.01 -14.78 -4.68
N PHE A 49 -26.07 -15.63 -3.66
CA PHE A 49 -24.96 -15.82 -2.74
C PHE A 49 -23.75 -16.40 -3.50
N SER A 50 -22.59 -15.79 -3.36
CA SER A 50 -21.35 -16.25 -3.99
C SER A 50 -20.20 -16.14 -3.01
N VAL A 51 -19.41 -17.20 -2.87
CA VAL A 51 -18.18 -17.22 -2.07
C VAL A 51 -17.00 -17.50 -2.99
N LYS A 52 -15.93 -16.72 -2.83
CA LYS A 52 -14.66 -16.88 -3.54
C LYS A 52 -13.56 -17.07 -2.51
N LEU A 53 -12.89 -18.20 -2.56
CA LEU A 53 -11.65 -18.40 -1.82
C LEU A 53 -10.48 -17.80 -2.62
N THR A 54 -9.51 -17.27 -1.91
CA THR A 54 -8.33 -16.65 -2.48
C THR A 54 -7.10 -17.12 -1.73
N GLY A 55 -6.04 -17.39 -2.47
CA GLY A 55 -4.75 -17.80 -1.92
C GLY A 55 -3.63 -17.17 -2.73
N ARG A 56 -2.49 -16.93 -2.08
CA ARG A 56 -1.22 -16.66 -2.76
C ARG A 56 -0.04 -16.96 -1.85
N ALA A 57 1.09 -17.27 -2.45
CA ALA A 57 2.37 -17.36 -1.77
C ALA A 57 3.42 -16.60 -2.59
N LEU A 58 4.11 -15.67 -1.94
CA LEU A 58 5.21 -14.90 -2.52
C LEU A 58 6.50 -15.25 -1.79
N PHE A 59 7.49 -15.69 -2.55
CA PHE A 59 8.83 -16.02 -2.07
C PHE A 59 9.85 -15.16 -2.82
N ASP A 60 10.81 -14.62 -2.09
CA ASP A 60 11.84 -13.75 -2.63
C ASP A 60 13.21 -14.35 -2.31
N ALA A 61 14.12 -14.33 -3.27
CA ALA A 61 15.53 -14.68 -3.10
C ALA A 61 16.40 -13.49 -3.51
N ALA A 62 17.46 -13.22 -2.75
CA ALA A 62 18.30 -12.05 -2.98
C ALA A 62 19.78 -12.32 -2.72
N THR A 63 20.62 -11.78 -3.62
CA THR A 63 22.07 -11.54 -3.45
C THR A 63 22.33 -10.04 -3.56
N TYR A 64 23.40 -9.57 -2.91
CA TYR A 64 23.69 -8.14 -2.79
C TYR A 64 25.12 -7.82 -3.20
N ALA A 65 25.26 -6.78 -4.01
CA ALA A 65 26.54 -6.14 -4.28
C ALA A 65 26.59 -4.78 -3.56
N GLN A 66 27.58 -4.63 -2.68
CA GLN A 66 27.84 -3.40 -1.93
C GLN A 66 29.23 -2.87 -2.29
N ASN A 67 29.38 -1.54 -2.28
CA ASN A 67 30.69 -0.92 -2.29
C ASN A 67 31.26 -0.80 -0.86
N ASP A 68 32.57 -0.58 -0.74
CA ASP A 68 33.27 -0.50 0.56
C ASP A 68 32.62 0.51 1.52
N ALA A 69 32.19 1.67 0.99
CA ALA A 69 31.56 2.71 1.79
C ALA A 69 30.21 2.24 2.39
N SER A 70 29.41 1.50 1.61
CA SER A 70 28.17 0.92 2.09
C SER A 70 28.46 -0.18 3.11
N GLU A 71 29.38 -1.09 2.84
CA GLU A 71 29.69 -2.19 3.77
C GLU A 71 30.20 -1.66 5.11
N GLN A 72 31.06 -0.63 5.11
CA GLN A 72 31.51 0.06 6.32
C GLN A 72 30.37 0.71 7.12
N GLN A 73 29.37 1.27 6.43
CA GLN A 73 28.30 2.03 7.09
C GLN A 73 27.16 1.13 7.63
N ILE A 74 26.74 0.12 6.86
CA ILE A 74 25.54 -0.68 7.16
C ILE A 74 25.86 -2.17 7.37
N GLY A 75 27.12 -2.56 7.31
CA GLY A 75 27.57 -3.95 7.32
C GLY A 75 27.24 -4.68 6.02
N LYS A 76 27.85 -5.86 5.88
CA LYS A 76 27.54 -6.78 4.77
C LYS A 76 26.08 -7.26 4.85
N MET A 77 25.37 -7.20 3.74
CA MET A 77 24.00 -7.69 3.61
C MET A 77 23.96 -9.22 3.54
N ASN A 78 22.92 -9.81 4.13
CA ASN A 78 22.77 -11.25 4.25
C ASN A 78 21.91 -11.80 3.12
N GLU A 79 22.52 -12.59 2.26
CA GLU A 79 21.83 -13.31 1.19
C GLU A 79 20.89 -14.37 1.75
N GLY A 80 19.87 -14.74 0.97
CA GLY A 80 18.96 -15.80 1.36
C GLY A 80 17.61 -15.76 0.66
N VAL A 81 16.66 -16.47 1.26
CA VAL A 81 15.28 -16.61 0.79
C VAL A 81 14.33 -16.18 1.90
N SER A 82 13.22 -15.53 1.52
CA SER A 82 12.22 -15.01 2.44
C SER A 82 10.81 -15.30 1.94
N VAL A 83 9.91 -15.60 2.88
CA VAL A 83 8.47 -15.67 2.63
C VAL A 83 7.90 -14.26 2.74
N ARG A 84 7.70 -13.61 1.59
CA ARG A 84 7.22 -12.23 1.54
C ARG A 84 5.76 -12.11 1.97
N ASP A 85 4.89 -12.98 1.47
CA ASP A 85 3.45 -12.97 1.79
C ASP A 85 2.82 -14.32 1.42
N MET A 86 2.53 -15.16 2.41
CA MET A 86 1.61 -16.29 2.26
C MET A 86 0.24 -15.86 2.77
N ARG A 87 -0.75 -15.76 1.90
CA ARG A 87 -2.06 -15.20 2.24
C ARG A 87 -3.16 -16.14 1.83
N ILE A 88 -4.13 -16.29 2.73
CA ILE A 88 -5.39 -16.97 2.47
C ILE A 88 -6.50 -15.98 2.83
N GLY A 89 -7.55 -15.96 2.03
CA GLY A 89 -8.70 -15.12 2.29
C GLY A 89 -9.93 -15.59 1.56
N PHE A 90 -11.04 -14.97 1.88
CA PHE A 90 -12.31 -15.21 1.21
C PHE A 90 -13.00 -13.88 0.88
N LYS A 91 -13.87 -13.93 -0.11
CA LYS A 91 -14.80 -12.87 -0.42
C LYS A 91 -16.17 -13.46 -0.66
N ALA A 92 -17.16 -13.03 0.13
CA ALA A 92 -18.54 -13.45 -0.05
C ALA A 92 -19.42 -12.26 -0.48
N PHE A 93 -20.45 -12.55 -1.26
CA PHE A 93 -21.37 -11.56 -1.83
C PHE A 93 -22.80 -12.02 -1.58
N TYR A 94 -23.67 -11.08 -1.22
CA TYR A 94 -25.09 -11.29 -1.06
C TYR A 94 -25.83 -9.98 -1.39
N GLY A 95 -26.50 -9.94 -2.54
CA GLY A 95 -27.12 -8.71 -3.06
C GLY A 95 -26.13 -7.55 -3.12
N LYS A 96 -26.43 -6.46 -2.41
CA LYS A 96 -25.58 -5.24 -2.31
C LYS A 96 -24.43 -5.36 -1.29
N TRP A 97 -24.42 -6.43 -0.49
CA TRP A 97 -23.41 -6.65 0.53
C TRP A 97 -22.26 -7.51 0.02
N SER A 98 -21.05 -7.16 0.44
CA SER A 98 -19.90 -8.06 0.31
C SER A 98 -19.03 -8.00 1.55
N ILE A 99 -18.52 -9.17 1.94
CA ILE A 99 -17.56 -9.30 3.04
C ILE A 99 -16.25 -9.85 2.47
N ARG A 100 -15.14 -9.36 2.99
CA ARG A 100 -13.80 -9.89 2.70
C ARG A 100 -13.08 -10.15 4.01
N GLY A 101 -12.34 -11.24 4.07
CA GLY A 101 -11.43 -11.54 5.17
C GLY A 101 -10.16 -12.15 4.63
N ASP A 102 -9.03 -11.50 4.88
CA ASP A 102 -7.71 -11.94 4.46
C ASP A 102 -6.77 -12.05 5.67
N VAL A 103 -6.04 -13.15 5.76
CA VAL A 103 -4.99 -13.37 6.75
C VAL A 103 -3.71 -13.74 6.03
N SER A 104 -2.57 -13.19 6.46
CA SER A 104 -1.28 -13.57 5.89
C SER A 104 -0.25 -13.97 6.95
N LEU A 105 0.58 -14.94 6.57
CA LEU A 105 1.80 -15.34 7.23
C LEU A 105 3.00 -14.76 6.48
N ALA A 106 3.88 -14.06 7.20
CA ALA A 106 5.18 -13.64 6.71
C ALA A 106 6.18 -13.73 7.87
N ASN A 107 7.33 -14.38 7.66
CA ASN A 107 8.35 -14.60 8.70
C ASN A 107 7.78 -15.15 10.02
N ASN A 108 6.91 -16.15 9.93
CA ASN A 108 6.25 -16.77 11.08
C ASN A 108 5.32 -15.84 11.89
N VAL A 109 4.99 -14.65 11.37
CA VAL A 109 4.02 -13.73 11.98
C VAL A 109 2.74 -13.75 11.17
N VAL A 110 1.64 -14.07 11.86
CA VAL A 110 0.29 -13.98 11.31
C VAL A 110 -0.22 -12.55 11.46
N SER A 111 -0.72 -11.96 10.38
CA SER A 111 -1.28 -10.60 10.38
C SER A 111 -2.61 -10.54 9.65
N LEU A 112 -3.56 -9.80 10.24
CA LEU A 112 -4.82 -9.45 9.60
C LEU A 112 -4.54 -8.49 8.43
N LYS A 113 -5.12 -8.77 7.26
CA LYS A 113 -5.01 -7.93 6.07
C LYS A 113 -6.33 -7.24 5.80
N ASP A 114 -6.90 -7.41 4.62
CA ASP A 114 -8.16 -6.76 4.28
C ASP A 114 -9.32 -7.55 4.91
N THR A 115 -9.91 -7.01 5.97
CA THR A 115 -11.06 -7.62 6.66
C THR A 115 -12.15 -6.57 6.82
N TYR A 116 -13.17 -6.62 5.98
CA TYR A 116 -14.19 -5.57 5.92
C TYR A 116 -15.54 -6.06 5.41
N LEU A 117 -16.56 -5.31 5.79
CA LEU A 117 -17.89 -5.33 5.19
C LEU A 117 -18.02 -4.14 4.24
N GLN A 118 -18.65 -4.36 3.09
CA GLN A 118 -18.92 -3.33 2.10
C GLN A 118 -20.38 -3.38 1.70
N TYR A 119 -21.03 -2.22 1.70
CA TYR A 119 -22.34 -1.99 1.11
C TYR A 119 -22.17 -1.20 -0.19
N SER A 120 -22.69 -1.73 -1.29
CA SER A 120 -22.58 -1.11 -2.61
C SER A 120 -23.91 -0.50 -3.00
N PHE A 121 -24.00 0.83 -3.04
CA PHE A 121 -25.16 1.55 -3.59
C PHE A 121 -25.26 1.25 -5.08
N GLU A 122 -24.10 1.36 -5.75
CA GLU A 122 -23.86 1.00 -7.15
C GLU A 122 -22.46 0.37 -7.28
N LYS A 123 -22.11 -0.12 -8.48
CA LYS A 123 -20.78 -0.69 -8.75
C LYS A 123 -19.64 0.32 -8.49
N ASN A 124 -19.92 1.60 -8.68
CA ASN A 124 -18.99 2.70 -8.58
C ASN A 124 -19.24 3.65 -7.40
N ASN A 125 -20.15 3.28 -6.50
CA ASN A 125 -20.47 4.03 -5.29
C ASN A 125 -20.71 3.04 -4.14
N PHE A 126 -19.79 2.97 -3.18
CA PHE A 126 -19.89 2.03 -2.07
C PHE A 126 -19.20 2.53 -0.80
N VAL A 127 -19.71 2.07 0.34
CA VAL A 127 -19.13 2.31 1.66
C VAL A 127 -18.54 1.01 2.21
N ARG A 128 -17.38 1.13 2.85
CA ARG A 128 -16.66 0.04 3.49
C ARG A 128 -16.45 0.34 4.97
N ALA A 129 -16.56 -0.67 5.82
CA ALA A 129 -16.26 -0.61 7.25
C ALA A 129 -15.44 -1.85 7.67
N GLY A 130 -14.39 -1.66 8.49
CA GLY A 130 -13.46 -2.72 8.89
C GLY A 130 -11.99 -2.33 8.77
N HIS A 131 -11.10 -3.30 8.66
CA HIS A 131 -9.65 -3.15 8.58
C HIS A 131 -9.13 -3.25 7.15
N TYR A 132 -8.59 -2.16 6.60
CA TYR A 132 -8.10 -2.10 5.21
C TYR A 132 -7.14 -0.92 5.00
N THR A 133 -6.55 -0.85 3.81
CA THR A 133 -5.61 0.22 3.41
C THR A 133 -6.29 1.58 3.42
N VAL A 134 -5.66 2.58 4.03
CA VAL A 134 -6.11 3.98 4.05
C VAL A 134 -5.89 4.62 2.66
N PRO A 135 -6.82 5.46 2.16
CA PRO A 135 -6.73 6.09 0.85
C PRO A 135 -5.70 7.22 0.82
N PHE A 136 -4.42 6.88 0.67
CA PHE A 136 -3.35 7.86 0.55
C PHE A 136 -2.42 7.46 -0.60
N GLY A 137 -2.32 8.28 -1.63
CA GLY A 137 -1.40 8.09 -2.74
C GLY A 137 -1.59 6.83 -3.60
N LEU A 138 -0.62 6.56 -4.48
CA LEU A 138 -0.82 5.64 -5.61
C LEU A 138 -0.65 4.18 -5.16
N SER A 139 0.21 3.94 -4.18
CA SER A 139 0.38 2.61 -3.58
C SER A 139 -0.92 2.06 -3.00
N SER A 140 -1.84 2.93 -2.55
CA SER A 140 -3.16 2.52 -2.04
C SER A 140 -4.05 1.89 -3.13
N ALA A 141 -3.79 2.19 -4.42
CA ALA A 141 -4.47 1.59 -5.57
C ALA A 141 -4.08 0.11 -5.78
N TYR A 142 -2.94 -0.32 -5.24
CA TYR A 142 -2.33 -1.60 -5.58
C TYR A 142 -2.40 -2.62 -4.43
N SER A 143 -2.74 -3.86 -4.78
CA SER A 143 -2.48 -5.00 -3.88
C SER A 143 -0.98 -5.27 -3.83
N SER A 144 -0.47 -5.87 -2.75
CA SER A 144 0.97 -6.18 -2.66
C SER A 144 1.51 -7.11 -3.76
N ALA A 145 0.66 -7.92 -4.41
CA ALA A 145 1.05 -8.71 -5.59
C ALA A 145 1.02 -7.91 -6.91
N LYS A 146 0.39 -6.73 -6.88
CA LYS A 146 0.23 -5.80 -7.99
C LYS A 146 1.09 -4.53 -7.85
N LYS A 147 2.04 -4.52 -6.90
CA LYS A 147 3.01 -3.43 -6.80
C LYS A 147 3.95 -3.49 -8.00
N GLU A 148 4.35 -2.31 -8.45
CA GLU A 148 5.25 -2.11 -9.60
C GLU A 148 6.65 -2.68 -9.31
N TYR A 149 7.08 -2.61 -8.05
CA TYR A 149 8.38 -3.08 -7.57
C TYR A 149 8.25 -4.22 -6.54
N MET A 150 9.37 -4.89 -6.29
CA MET A 150 9.44 -5.95 -5.26
C MET A 150 9.25 -5.42 -3.84
N ASP A 151 9.71 -4.20 -3.60
CA ASP A 151 9.39 -3.38 -2.44
C ASP A 151 9.14 -1.94 -2.91
N GLU A 152 8.40 -1.17 -2.14
CA GLU A 152 8.00 0.19 -2.51
C GLU A 152 9.16 1.19 -2.41
N PRO A 153 9.19 2.22 -3.26
CA PRO A 153 10.23 3.26 -3.25
C PRO A 153 10.39 3.92 -1.88
N GLU A 154 11.54 4.56 -1.60
CA GLU A 154 11.82 5.04 -0.24
C GLU A 154 10.84 6.12 0.23
N ALA A 155 10.39 6.99 -0.69
CA ALA A 155 9.38 8.00 -0.39
C ALA A 155 8.04 7.39 0.06
N ASN A 156 7.83 6.09 -0.11
CA ASN A 156 6.66 5.40 0.44
C ASN A 156 6.67 5.28 1.97
N ILE A 157 7.72 5.76 2.65
CA ILE A 157 7.78 5.89 4.11
C ILE A 157 6.61 6.68 4.71
N TYR A 158 5.99 7.56 3.92
CA TYR A 158 4.84 8.37 4.32
C TYR A 158 3.50 7.63 4.30
N GLN A 159 3.45 6.47 3.64
CA GLN A 159 2.21 5.73 3.47
C GLN A 159 1.72 5.15 4.79
N PRO A 160 0.44 5.37 5.15
CA PRO A 160 -0.16 4.69 6.28
C PRO A 160 -0.26 3.19 6.04
N GLY A 161 -0.18 2.42 7.13
CA GLY A 161 -0.57 1.02 7.12
C GLY A 161 -2.07 0.82 6.91
N ARG A 162 -2.52 -0.43 7.05
CA ARG A 162 -3.95 -0.73 7.16
C ARG A 162 -4.46 -0.25 8.51
N ARG A 163 -5.69 0.27 8.54
CA ARG A 163 -6.34 0.75 9.76
C ARG A 163 -7.80 0.28 9.81
N ILE A 164 -8.38 0.23 11.01
CA ILE A 164 -9.83 0.07 11.16
C ILE A 164 -10.49 1.40 10.86
N GLY A 165 -11.50 1.43 10.00
CA GLY A 165 -12.24 2.64 9.73
C GLY A 165 -13.47 2.46 8.84
N VAL A 166 -14.07 3.59 8.51
CA VAL A 166 -15.18 3.70 7.55
C VAL A 166 -14.75 4.60 6.41
N MET A 167 -15.02 4.17 5.18
CA MET A 167 -14.58 4.83 3.97
C MET A 167 -15.64 4.75 2.89
N HIS A 168 -15.85 5.86 2.20
CA HIS A 168 -16.72 5.96 1.04
C HIS A 168 -15.88 6.07 -0.23
N THR A 169 -16.27 5.35 -1.28
CA THR A 169 -15.61 5.40 -2.60
C THR A 169 -16.65 5.71 -3.66
N ILE A 170 -16.37 6.73 -4.46
CA ILE A 170 -17.19 7.09 -5.62
C ILE A 170 -16.29 7.34 -6.83
N TYR A 171 -16.66 6.81 -7.99
CA TYR A 171 -15.90 7.05 -9.20
C TYR A 171 -16.74 7.02 -10.47
N ASN A 172 -16.27 7.72 -11.49
CA ASN A 172 -16.82 7.75 -12.84
C ASN A 172 -15.67 7.97 -13.85
N ASN A 173 -15.99 8.23 -15.10
CA ASN A 173 -15.02 8.80 -16.04
C ASN A 173 -15.40 10.28 -16.22
N PRO A 174 -14.59 11.27 -15.78
CA PRO A 174 -13.14 11.21 -15.53
C PRO A 174 -12.66 11.23 -14.06
N LEU A 175 -13.56 11.19 -13.06
CA LEU A 175 -13.21 11.46 -11.65
C LEU A 175 -13.22 10.21 -10.76
N TRP A 176 -12.37 10.18 -9.75
CA TRP A 176 -12.36 9.16 -8.70
C TRP A 176 -12.09 9.81 -7.35
N PHE A 177 -12.84 9.42 -6.33
CA PHE A 177 -12.75 9.99 -5.01
C PHE A 177 -12.96 8.93 -3.93
N GLN A 178 -12.13 8.98 -2.90
CA GLN A 178 -12.21 8.10 -1.75
C GLN A 178 -11.80 8.87 -0.50
N TYR A 179 -12.59 8.76 0.56
CA TYR A 179 -12.32 9.43 1.82
C TYR A 179 -12.88 8.63 2.99
N GLY A 180 -12.28 8.79 4.17
CA GLY A 180 -12.69 8.03 5.34
C GLY A 180 -12.05 8.51 6.64
N LEU A 181 -12.59 7.96 7.73
CA LEU A 181 -12.10 8.13 9.08
C LEU A 181 -11.66 6.77 9.61
N PHE A 182 -10.49 6.76 10.24
CA PHE A 182 -9.84 5.56 10.71
C PHE A 182 -9.40 5.74 12.16
N ALA A 183 -9.61 4.71 12.96
CA ALA A 183 -8.97 4.56 14.25
C ALA A 183 -7.47 4.28 14.05
N ASP A 184 -6.66 4.63 15.03
CA ASP A 184 -5.24 4.30 14.99
C ASP A 184 -5.00 2.77 15.14
N ASN A 185 -3.78 2.32 14.84
CA ASN A 185 -3.37 0.92 14.89
C ASN A 185 -3.39 0.34 16.31
N SER A 186 -3.25 1.17 17.34
CA SER A 186 -3.37 0.71 18.73
C SER A 186 -4.72 0.06 19.01
N ALA A 187 -5.79 0.50 18.33
CA ALA A 187 -7.14 -0.02 18.48
C ALA A 187 -7.28 -1.52 18.17
N LEU A 188 -6.35 -2.09 17.41
CA LEU A 188 -6.30 -3.53 17.07
C LEU A 188 -5.58 -4.39 18.10
N SER A 189 -4.73 -3.78 18.93
CA SER A 189 -3.71 -4.50 19.72
C SER A 189 -3.71 -4.15 21.20
N LYS A 190 -4.26 -2.99 21.58
CA LYS A 190 -4.32 -2.49 22.95
C LYS A 190 -5.71 -1.94 23.23
N SER A 191 -6.23 -2.25 24.42
CA SER A 191 -7.42 -1.59 24.94
C SER A 191 -7.05 -0.20 25.48
N THR A 192 -8.03 0.70 25.53
CA THR A 192 -7.86 2.12 25.89
C THR A 192 -7.35 2.33 27.31
N ASP A 193 -7.60 1.38 28.21
CA ASP A 193 -7.01 1.32 29.56
C ASP A 193 -5.48 1.17 29.53
N LYS A 194 -4.90 0.61 28.45
CA LYS A 194 -3.46 0.39 28.26
C LYS A 194 -2.81 1.25 27.20
N SER A 195 -3.59 1.88 26.32
CA SER A 195 -3.08 2.77 25.27
C SER A 195 -3.23 4.25 25.62
N GLY A 196 -4.10 4.59 26.58
CA GLY A 196 -4.58 5.96 26.74
C GLY A 196 -5.54 6.36 25.60
N PRO A 197 -5.86 7.66 25.47
CA PRO A 197 -6.77 8.17 24.44
C PRO A 197 -6.32 7.80 23.02
N GLN A 198 -7.20 7.17 22.24
CA GLN A 198 -6.87 6.74 20.88
C GLN A 198 -6.74 7.94 19.93
N GLY A 199 -5.71 7.89 19.08
CA GLY A 199 -5.58 8.77 17.93
C GLY A 199 -6.61 8.46 16.85
N TYR A 200 -6.72 9.35 15.88
CA TYR A 200 -7.53 9.12 14.69
C TYR A 200 -6.77 9.58 13.43
N THR A 201 -7.16 9.01 12.30
CA THR A 201 -6.67 9.38 10.98
C THR A 201 -7.85 9.74 10.10
N ALA A 202 -7.86 10.96 9.56
CA ALA A 202 -8.75 11.36 8.49
C ALA A 202 -7.95 11.38 7.18
N ALA A 203 -8.44 10.72 6.14
CA ALA A 203 -7.73 10.65 4.87
C ALA A 203 -8.67 10.77 3.68
N GLY A 204 -8.16 11.34 2.60
CA GLY A 204 -8.84 11.38 1.31
C GLY A 204 -7.87 11.35 0.15
N ARG A 205 -8.28 10.70 -0.94
CA ARG A 205 -7.59 10.62 -2.23
C ARG A 205 -8.57 10.99 -3.34
N PHE A 206 -8.14 11.92 -4.18
CA PHE A 206 -8.84 12.38 -5.38
C PHE A 206 -7.97 12.09 -6.60
N VAL A 207 -8.57 11.60 -7.68
CA VAL A 207 -7.89 11.39 -8.96
C VAL A 207 -8.74 11.93 -10.09
N TRP A 208 -8.12 12.74 -10.94
CA TRP A 208 -8.68 13.25 -12.18
C TRP A 208 -7.95 12.63 -13.37
N ARG A 209 -8.73 12.16 -14.35
CA ARG A 209 -8.25 11.58 -15.61
C ARG A 209 -8.61 12.49 -16.78
N PRO A 210 -7.81 13.52 -17.10
CA PRO A 210 -8.11 14.42 -18.22
C PRO A 210 -8.24 13.65 -19.53
N VAL A 211 -7.33 12.69 -19.73
CA VAL A 211 -7.30 11.81 -20.90
C VAL A 211 -7.03 10.41 -20.41
N MET A 212 -7.98 9.49 -20.55
CA MET A 212 -7.76 8.07 -20.33
C MET A 212 -8.50 7.26 -21.38
N LYS A 213 -7.73 6.66 -22.29
CA LYS A 213 -8.20 5.81 -23.40
C LYS A 213 -7.54 4.44 -23.28
N GLU A 214 -7.91 3.51 -24.15
CA GLU A 214 -7.44 2.12 -24.07
C GLU A 214 -5.92 1.96 -24.18
N ARG A 215 -5.25 2.84 -24.93
CA ARG A 215 -3.82 2.72 -25.23
C ARG A 215 -2.97 3.88 -24.73
N TYR A 216 -3.60 4.97 -24.31
CA TYR A 216 -2.87 6.13 -23.83
C TYR A 216 -3.73 6.92 -22.87
N GLY A 217 -3.06 7.62 -21.98
CA GLY A 217 -3.71 8.51 -21.06
C GLY A 217 -2.86 8.79 -19.86
N PHE A 218 -3.36 9.68 -19.02
CA PHE A 218 -2.75 9.95 -17.74
C PHE A 218 -3.81 10.37 -16.72
N HIS A 219 -3.48 10.18 -15.46
CA HIS A 219 -4.19 10.76 -14.34
C HIS A 219 -3.28 11.67 -13.55
N VAL A 220 -3.89 12.62 -12.85
CA VAL A 220 -3.28 13.35 -11.76
C VAL A 220 -4.13 13.11 -10.51
N GLY A 221 -3.48 12.92 -9.37
CA GLY A 221 -4.17 12.70 -8.12
C GLY A 221 -3.54 13.47 -6.98
N PHE A 222 -4.36 13.70 -5.96
CA PHE A 222 -3.96 14.38 -4.74
C PHE A 222 -4.52 13.59 -3.56
N SER A 223 -3.73 13.44 -2.50
CA SER A 223 -4.23 12.91 -1.25
C SER A 223 -3.79 13.78 -0.08
N ALA A 224 -4.67 13.90 0.91
CA ALA A 224 -4.40 14.58 2.16
C ALA A 224 -4.75 13.64 3.30
N MET A 225 -3.97 13.70 4.37
CA MET A 225 -4.19 12.92 5.57
C MET A 225 -3.84 13.75 6.80
N HIS A 226 -4.73 13.73 7.79
CA HIS A 226 -4.49 14.27 9.13
C HIS A 226 -4.42 13.10 10.11
N VAL A 227 -3.35 13.03 10.89
CA VAL A 227 -3.12 12.01 11.91
C VAL A 227 -2.95 12.71 13.25
N LYS A 228 -3.80 12.40 14.22
CA LYS A 228 -3.56 12.79 15.61
C LYS A 228 -2.61 11.76 16.24
N ALA A 229 -1.47 12.22 16.73
CA ALA A 229 -0.45 11.35 17.31
C ALA A 229 -0.90 10.77 18.66
N GLU A 230 -0.48 9.55 18.97
CA GLU A 230 -0.86 8.85 20.20
C GLU A 230 0.14 9.12 21.33
N SER A 231 -0.35 9.34 22.55
CA SER A 231 0.47 9.27 23.76
C SER A 231 0.55 7.81 24.21
N ASN A 232 1.75 7.32 24.58
CA ASN A 232 1.94 5.97 25.09
C ASN A 232 2.20 6.04 26.59
N ASN A 233 1.24 5.63 27.44
CA ASN A 233 1.42 5.47 28.90
C ASN A 233 2.15 6.65 29.60
N GLY A 234 1.73 7.89 29.33
CA GLY A 234 2.34 9.07 29.95
C GLY A 234 3.62 9.56 29.28
N GLU A 235 4.11 8.89 28.23
CA GLU A 235 5.11 9.43 27.32
C GLU A 235 4.48 10.39 26.31
N HIS A 236 5.27 11.38 25.89
CA HIS A 236 4.89 12.28 24.81
C HIS A 236 4.61 11.51 23.52
N ALA A 237 3.64 11.99 22.76
CA ALA A 237 3.24 11.35 21.52
C ALA A 237 4.36 11.39 20.47
N ARG A 238 4.45 10.36 19.61
CA ARG A 238 5.56 10.20 18.67
C ARG A 238 5.13 9.79 17.27
N VAL A 239 5.93 10.19 16.28
CA VAL A 239 5.79 9.76 14.89
C VAL A 239 7.08 9.08 14.45
N LEU A 240 6.97 7.80 14.09
CA LEU A 240 8.08 6.98 13.63
C LEU A 240 8.03 6.82 12.11
N TYR A 241 9.14 7.12 11.46
CA TYR A 241 9.39 6.83 10.06
C TYR A 241 10.53 5.83 9.96
N GLY A 242 10.29 4.68 9.31
CA GLY A 242 11.33 3.67 9.15
C GLY A 242 11.15 2.85 7.88
N LYS A 243 12.13 2.90 6.97
CA LYS A 243 12.11 2.18 5.69
C LYS A 243 13.33 1.28 5.55
N GLY A 244 13.10 0.05 5.12
CA GLY A 244 14.15 -0.91 4.79
C GLY A 244 14.78 -0.65 3.41
N PHE A 245 15.78 -1.44 3.05
CA PHE A 245 16.21 -1.54 1.66
C PHE A 245 15.10 -2.19 0.82
N LEU A 246 15.17 -2.08 -0.51
CA LEU A 246 14.17 -2.59 -1.44
C LEU A 246 14.24 -4.13 -1.61
N THR A 247 14.24 -4.83 -0.48
CA THR A 247 14.34 -6.29 -0.39
C THR A 247 13.50 -6.78 0.78
N SER A 248 12.82 -7.90 0.57
CA SER A 248 12.08 -8.57 1.64
C SER A 248 12.91 -9.64 2.36
N VAL A 249 14.15 -9.89 1.92
CA VAL A 249 15.07 -10.89 2.48
C VAL A 249 15.86 -10.30 3.65
N ASP A 250 16.69 -9.28 3.39
CA ASP A 250 17.41 -8.56 4.45
C ASP A 250 16.65 -7.29 4.85
N LYS A 251 15.82 -7.41 5.90
CA LYS A 251 14.89 -6.35 6.33
C LYS A 251 15.54 -5.25 7.17
N ARG A 252 16.87 -5.14 7.20
CA ARG A 252 17.55 -4.07 7.92
C ARG A 252 17.04 -2.70 7.46
N LYS A 253 16.92 -1.76 8.40
CA LYS A 253 16.45 -0.41 8.11
C LYS A 253 17.53 0.36 7.35
N ALA A 254 17.15 0.94 6.22
CA ALA A 254 17.99 1.86 5.46
C ALA A 254 17.97 3.26 6.08
N VAL A 255 16.79 3.67 6.57
CA VAL A 255 16.58 4.94 7.24
C VAL A 255 15.52 4.78 8.32
N GLU A 256 15.74 5.43 9.45
CA GLU A 256 14.77 5.53 10.53
C GLU A 256 14.92 6.88 11.25
N ILE A 257 13.80 7.51 11.56
CA ILE A 257 13.71 8.70 12.40
C ILE A 257 12.50 8.56 13.32
N ASP A 258 12.69 8.96 14.57
CA ASP A 258 11.69 8.94 15.62
C ASP A 258 11.53 10.37 16.14
N VAL A 259 10.38 10.98 15.82
CA VAL A 259 10.03 12.36 16.16
C VAL A 259 9.17 12.33 17.42
N THR A 260 9.74 12.77 18.54
CA THR A 260 9.06 12.84 19.83
C THR A 260 8.26 14.13 19.97
N ASP A 261 7.37 14.16 20.96
CA ASP A 261 6.56 15.34 21.31
C ASP A 261 5.66 15.80 20.16
N ALA A 262 5.28 14.87 19.28
CA ALA A 262 4.40 15.12 18.15
C ALA A 262 2.94 15.18 18.61
N ARG A 263 2.21 16.24 18.29
CA ARG A 263 0.79 16.40 18.62
C ARG A 263 -0.10 15.87 17.49
N TRP A 264 0.23 16.25 16.27
CA TRP A 264 -0.47 15.84 15.06
C TRP A 264 0.44 15.96 13.85
N GLU A 265 0.03 15.31 12.78
CA GLU A 265 0.75 15.25 11.53
C GLU A 265 -0.21 15.45 10.34
N ASN A 266 0.13 16.39 9.46
CA ASN A 266 -0.52 16.57 8.18
C ASN A 266 0.38 16.02 7.09
N LYS A 267 -0.14 15.09 6.28
CA LYS A 267 0.54 14.58 5.09
C LYS A 267 -0.20 14.97 3.83
N PHE A 268 0.56 15.29 2.80
CA PHE A 268 0.05 15.56 1.47
C PHE A 268 0.84 14.76 0.45
N THR A 269 0.18 14.34 -0.62
CA THR A 269 0.85 13.75 -1.77
C THR A 269 0.16 14.14 -3.06
N ALA A 270 0.98 14.39 -4.10
CA ALA A 270 0.54 14.54 -5.47
C ALA A 270 1.08 13.37 -6.30
N GLU A 271 0.22 12.76 -7.11
CA GLU A 271 0.54 11.62 -7.96
C GLU A 271 0.26 11.92 -9.44
N LEU A 272 1.10 11.36 -10.30
CA LEU A 272 0.97 11.34 -11.75
C LEU A 272 1.14 9.88 -12.20
N GLN A 273 0.25 9.42 -13.06
CA GLN A 273 0.42 8.14 -13.74
C GLN A 273 0.01 8.28 -15.19
N ALA A 274 0.90 7.90 -16.10
CA ALA A 274 0.67 7.92 -17.53
C ALA A 274 0.89 6.52 -18.12
N ILE A 275 0.07 6.17 -19.11
CA ILE A 275 0.26 4.99 -19.95
C ILE A 275 0.37 5.42 -21.40
N TYR A 276 1.23 4.74 -22.14
CA TYR A 276 1.33 4.82 -23.59
C TYR A 276 1.74 3.46 -24.12
N HIS A 277 0.78 2.75 -24.72
CA HIS A 277 0.92 1.37 -25.17
C HIS A 277 1.48 0.47 -24.06
N ASN A 278 2.62 -0.15 -24.34
CA ASN A 278 3.37 -1.05 -23.48
C ASN A 278 4.30 -0.33 -22.50
N PHE A 279 4.15 0.99 -22.31
CA PHE A 279 4.93 1.81 -21.37
C PHE A 279 4.04 2.49 -20.34
N GLN A 280 4.53 2.56 -19.10
CA GLN A 280 3.88 3.26 -18.00
C GLN A 280 4.91 4.08 -17.22
N LEU A 281 4.50 5.31 -16.87
CA LEU A 281 5.24 6.23 -16.01
C LEU A 281 4.40 6.54 -14.78
N SER A 282 4.97 6.43 -13.58
CA SER A 282 4.36 6.82 -12.31
C SER A 282 5.30 7.75 -11.57
N SER A 283 4.75 8.77 -10.93
CA SER A 283 5.50 9.67 -10.08
C SER A 283 4.64 10.07 -8.91
N GLN A 284 5.28 10.23 -7.76
CA GLN A 284 4.59 10.68 -6.56
C GLN A 284 5.49 11.52 -5.68
N TYR A 285 5.01 12.71 -5.32
CA TYR A 285 5.64 13.58 -4.34
C TYR A 285 4.89 13.48 -3.03
N TYR A 286 5.63 13.53 -1.92
CA TYR A 286 5.12 13.50 -0.56
C TYR A 286 5.68 14.67 0.24
N TRP A 287 4.82 15.20 1.10
CA TRP A 287 5.17 16.18 2.12
C TRP A 287 4.49 15.79 3.43
N SER A 288 5.21 15.92 4.53
CA SER A 288 4.67 15.79 5.87
C SER A 288 5.10 16.96 6.74
N HIS A 289 4.15 17.45 7.51
CA HIS A 289 4.32 18.47 8.54
C HIS A 289 3.84 17.91 9.87
N ILE A 290 4.76 17.84 10.83
CA ILE A 290 4.48 17.36 12.18
C ILE A 290 4.52 18.56 13.13
N SER A 291 3.39 18.85 13.77
CA SER A 291 3.34 19.84 14.84
C SER A 291 3.72 19.18 16.15
N ARG A 292 4.58 19.83 16.92
CA ARG A 292 5.12 19.33 18.17
C ARG A 292 4.78 20.24 19.34
N ASP A 293 5.04 19.76 20.55
CA ASP A 293 4.92 20.55 21.78
C ASP A 293 5.85 21.77 21.74
N GLU A 294 5.55 22.77 22.58
CA GLU A 294 6.31 24.03 22.67
C GLU A 294 6.38 24.83 21.35
N GLY A 295 5.45 24.61 20.43
CA GLY A 295 5.42 25.31 19.14
C GLY A 295 6.50 24.85 18.15
N LYS A 296 7.17 23.72 18.41
CA LYS A 296 8.14 23.13 17.50
C LYS A 296 7.43 22.46 16.33
N GLU A 297 8.13 22.35 15.21
CA GLU A 297 7.61 21.71 14.00
C GLU A 297 8.68 20.80 13.41
N TYR A 298 8.27 19.84 12.58
CA TYR A 298 9.17 19.03 11.79
C TYR A 298 8.60 18.81 10.39
N ASN A 299 9.33 19.29 9.37
CA ASN A 299 8.92 19.21 7.98
C ASN A 299 9.82 18.23 7.22
N THR A 300 9.20 17.39 6.40
CA THR A 300 9.93 16.37 5.65
C THR A 300 9.21 16.05 4.34
N GLY A 301 9.96 15.60 3.35
CA GLY A 301 9.39 15.30 2.05
C GLY A 301 10.24 14.34 1.23
N GLY A 302 9.67 13.90 0.12
CA GLY A 302 10.35 12.99 -0.79
C GLY A 302 9.53 12.75 -2.03
N PHE A 303 10.13 12.18 -3.05
CA PHE A 303 9.41 11.76 -4.23
C PHE A 303 10.01 10.49 -4.81
N TYR A 304 9.25 9.85 -5.69
CA TYR A 304 9.78 8.85 -6.58
C TYR A 304 9.26 9.07 -7.99
N VAL A 305 10.02 8.58 -8.96
CA VAL A 305 9.61 8.40 -10.35
C VAL A 305 9.90 6.95 -10.73
N SER A 306 8.96 6.35 -11.42
CA SER A 306 8.94 4.96 -11.84
C SER A 306 8.55 4.89 -13.30
N ALA A 307 9.32 4.14 -14.09
CA ALA A 307 9.04 3.84 -15.47
C ALA A 307 9.09 2.34 -15.67
N ARG A 308 8.08 1.76 -16.31
CA ARG A 308 8.07 0.33 -16.67
C ARG A 308 7.54 0.10 -18.07
N GLY A 309 8.01 -0.97 -18.68
CA GLY A 309 7.54 -1.37 -20.00
C GLY A 309 7.64 -2.84 -20.28
N ILE A 310 6.73 -3.34 -21.12
CA ILE A 310 6.68 -4.73 -21.55
C ILE A 310 7.61 -4.90 -22.75
N VAL A 311 8.62 -5.75 -22.60
CA VAL A 311 9.71 -5.97 -23.57
C VAL A 311 9.49 -7.26 -24.37
N VAL A 312 8.99 -8.32 -23.74
CA VAL A 312 8.65 -9.58 -24.43
C VAL A 312 7.14 -9.72 -24.53
N ASN A 313 6.65 -10.02 -25.74
CA ASN A 313 5.23 -10.06 -26.10
C ASN A 313 4.50 -8.74 -25.77
N PRO A 314 4.91 -7.60 -26.34
CA PRO A 314 4.38 -6.29 -25.96
C PRO A 314 2.85 -6.25 -26.06
N ALA A 315 2.22 -5.94 -24.94
CA ALA A 315 0.79 -5.72 -24.80
C ALA A 315 0.53 -4.29 -24.30
N ASP A 316 -0.66 -3.76 -24.54
CA ASP A 316 -1.01 -2.44 -24.02
C ASP A 316 -1.34 -2.53 -22.52
N TYR A 317 -0.81 -1.61 -21.71
CA TYR A 317 -1.20 -1.49 -20.31
C TYR A 317 -2.69 -1.12 -20.19
N LYS A 318 -3.36 -1.69 -19.18
CA LYS A 318 -4.79 -1.45 -18.92
C LYS A 318 -4.96 -0.59 -17.68
N TYR A 319 -5.86 0.39 -17.77
CA TYR A 319 -6.19 1.25 -16.63
C TYR A 319 -7.36 0.68 -15.81
N ASN A 320 -7.19 0.58 -14.50
CA ASN A 320 -8.21 0.13 -13.57
C ASN A 320 -8.99 1.32 -12.99
N TYR A 321 -10.21 1.53 -13.48
CA TYR A 321 -11.06 2.64 -13.03
C TYR A 321 -11.51 2.52 -11.57
N ALA A 322 -11.67 1.32 -11.03
CA ALA A 322 -12.14 1.10 -9.67
C ALA A 322 -11.05 1.34 -8.61
N GLY A 323 -9.81 0.93 -8.91
CA GLY A 323 -8.64 1.18 -8.04
C GLY A 323 -7.92 2.51 -8.32
N SER A 324 -8.20 3.11 -9.48
CA SER A 324 -7.50 4.28 -9.99
C SER A 324 -5.98 4.07 -10.08
N GLY A 325 -5.59 3.03 -10.82
CA GLY A 325 -4.19 2.63 -11.04
C GLY A 325 -4.04 1.76 -12.30
N VAL A 326 -2.81 1.40 -12.69
CA VAL A 326 -2.54 0.58 -13.89
C VAL A 326 -2.43 -0.89 -13.53
N ASP A 327 -3.26 -1.73 -14.16
CA ASP A 327 -3.21 -3.17 -13.96
C ASP A 327 -1.89 -3.75 -14.47
N ASN A 328 -1.47 -4.85 -13.86
CA ASN A 328 -0.31 -5.59 -14.33
C ASN A 328 -0.54 -6.14 -15.75
N PRO A 329 0.54 -6.34 -16.52
CA PRO A 329 0.47 -7.03 -17.80
C PRO A 329 -0.19 -8.41 -17.67
N ASP A 330 -0.81 -8.86 -18.75
CA ASP A 330 -1.32 -10.23 -18.86
C ASP A 330 -0.15 -11.26 -18.79
N ARG A 331 -0.49 -12.54 -18.63
CA ARG A 331 0.51 -13.62 -18.53
C ARG A 331 1.41 -13.70 -19.78
N LYS A 332 2.59 -14.32 -19.63
CA LYS A 332 3.58 -14.54 -20.70
C LYS A 332 4.25 -13.27 -21.24
N ASN A 333 4.32 -12.25 -20.40
CA ASN A 333 4.99 -10.98 -20.70
C ASN A 333 6.24 -10.82 -19.82
N LEU A 334 7.26 -10.14 -20.35
CA LEU A 334 8.42 -9.69 -19.56
C LEU A 334 8.36 -8.17 -19.41
N GLU A 335 8.43 -7.68 -18.18
CA GLU A 335 8.34 -6.26 -17.84
C GLU A 335 9.67 -5.79 -17.21
N LEU A 336 10.26 -4.74 -17.78
CA LEU A 336 11.38 -4.03 -17.18
C LEU A 336 10.89 -2.80 -16.43
N ALA A 337 11.42 -2.56 -15.23
CA ALA A 337 11.10 -1.40 -14.43
C ALA A 337 12.38 -0.67 -13.97
N LEU A 338 12.35 0.65 -14.05
CA LEU A 338 13.39 1.56 -13.59
C LEU A 338 12.76 2.52 -12.59
N GLY A 339 13.39 2.69 -11.42
CA GLY A 339 12.93 3.56 -10.37
C GLY A 339 14.01 4.54 -9.92
N TYR A 340 13.56 5.71 -9.48
CA TYR A 340 14.40 6.66 -8.78
C TYR A 340 13.63 7.25 -7.61
N GLY A 341 14.25 7.18 -6.42
CA GLY A 341 13.69 7.70 -5.18
C GLY A 341 14.57 8.79 -4.57
N TYR A 342 13.90 9.81 -4.04
CA TYR A 342 14.51 10.84 -3.21
C TYR A 342 13.73 10.96 -1.90
N LEU A 343 14.46 10.98 -0.78
CA LEU A 343 13.88 11.19 0.54
C LEU A 343 14.76 12.16 1.34
N ASP A 344 14.14 13.21 1.86
CA ASP A 344 14.77 14.17 2.77
C ASP A 344 14.07 14.13 4.14
N LEU A 345 14.72 13.46 5.09
CA LEU A 345 14.32 13.44 6.50
C LEU A 345 15.19 14.39 7.34
N ARG A 346 15.76 15.44 6.73
CA ARG A 346 16.49 16.46 7.47
C ARG A 346 15.57 17.64 7.73
N ASP A 347 15.61 18.12 8.96
CA ASP A 347 15.07 19.41 9.32
C ASP A 347 16.15 20.15 10.11
N ASN A 348 16.56 21.34 9.66
CA ASN A 348 17.61 22.13 10.32
C ASN A 348 17.12 22.79 11.63
N ASP A 349 15.80 22.95 11.79
CA ASP A 349 15.21 23.66 12.93
C ASP A 349 14.89 22.73 14.11
N ALA A 350 14.87 21.41 13.87
CA ALA A 350 14.68 20.39 14.92
C ALA A 350 15.97 20.07 15.72
N TRP A 351 17.11 20.67 15.40
CA TRP A 351 18.40 20.43 16.07
C TRP A 351 18.60 21.33 17.28
N GLN A 352 17.88 21.06 18.37
CA GLN A 352 18.36 21.43 19.70
C GLN A 352 18.84 20.18 20.43
N VAL A 353 20.17 20.10 20.55
CA VAL A 353 20.94 19.03 21.17
C VAL A 353 20.48 18.82 22.62
N ARG A 354 19.96 17.64 22.95
CA ARG A 354 19.99 17.11 24.32
C ARG A 354 21.13 16.12 24.44
N THR A 355 22.10 16.45 25.27
CA THR A 355 23.19 15.58 25.73
C THR A 355 22.65 14.46 26.62
N SER A 356 22.76 13.20 26.18
CA SER A 356 23.38 12.10 26.93
C SER A 356 23.29 10.82 26.11
N THR A 357 24.44 10.20 25.92
CA THR A 357 24.81 8.77 25.78
C THR A 357 23.93 7.73 25.04
N ASP A 358 22.67 7.99 24.65
CA ASP A 358 21.77 7.05 23.96
C ASP A 358 21.54 7.35 22.46
N LEU A 359 22.21 8.38 21.93
CA LEU A 359 22.09 8.82 20.53
C LEU A 359 22.89 7.97 19.52
N LYS A 360 22.87 6.63 19.65
CA LYS A 360 23.44 5.74 18.63
C LYS A 360 22.48 5.63 17.45
N ARG A 361 22.69 6.52 16.46
CA ARG A 361 22.13 6.58 15.09
C ARG A 361 20.87 7.44 14.93
N ARG A 362 21.01 8.77 14.85
CA ARG A 362 19.98 9.64 14.27
C ARG A 362 20.54 10.53 13.16
N GLY A 363 20.07 10.25 11.93
CA GLY A 363 19.36 11.26 11.14
C GLY A 363 20.12 12.26 10.28
N ARG A 364 21.17 11.87 9.53
CA ARG A 364 21.67 12.69 8.39
C ARG A 364 21.33 12.07 7.04
N CYS A 365 20.12 11.56 6.82
CA CYS A 365 19.81 10.81 5.61
C CYS A 365 19.19 11.69 4.52
N ARG A 366 20.03 12.16 3.58
CA ARG A 366 19.59 12.39 2.20
C ARG A 366 19.92 11.11 1.45
N THR A 367 18.89 10.40 1.01
CA THR A 367 19.06 9.19 0.21
C THR A 367 18.65 9.52 -1.22
N LEU A 368 19.60 9.30 -2.13
CA LEU A 368 19.46 9.41 -3.57
C LEU A 368 19.77 8.02 -4.11
N ARG A 369 18.80 7.36 -4.75
CA ARG A 369 18.99 5.99 -5.24
C ARG A 369 18.44 5.78 -6.63
N TRP A 370 19.23 5.06 -7.42
CA TRP A 370 18.86 4.53 -8.72
C TRP A 370 18.56 3.05 -8.57
N ASP A 371 17.38 2.62 -8.98
CA ASP A 371 16.93 1.24 -8.86
C ASP A 371 16.70 0.64 -10.24
N PHE A 372 17.57 -0.26 -10.66
CA PHE A 372 17.34 -1.11 -11.82
C PHE A 372 16.75 -2.43 -11.34
N LEU A 373 15.51 -2.72 -11.71
CA LEU A 373 14.88 -4.00 -11.40
C LEU A 373 14.35 -4.65 -12.68
N CYS A 374 14.97 -5.76 -13.08
CA CYS A 374 14.38 -6.65 -14.07
C CYS A 374 13.32 -7.48 -13.34
N SER A 375 12.04 -7.17 -13.54
CA SER A 375 10.97 -8.01 -13.00
C SER A 375 10.80 -9.21 -13.91
N GLY A 376 11.04 -10.41 -13.36
CA GLY A 376 11.07 -11.66 -14.12
C GLY A 376 9.76 -11.99 -14.84
N ILE A 377 9.83 -12.96 -15.76
CA ILE A 377 8.71 -13.49 -16.55
C ILE A 377 7.55 -13.88 -15.61
N ARG A 378 6.40 -13.23 -15.75
CA ARG A 378 5.17 -13.66 -15.06
C ARG A 378 4.50 -14.74 -15.91
N THR A 379 4.60 -15.99 -15.47
CA THR A 379 3.96 -17.16 -16.10
C THR A 379 2.45 -17.19 -15.87
#